data_AF-A0A2N9MPG4-F1
#
_entry.id   AF-A0A2N9MPG4-F1
#
_cell.length_a   1.000
_cell.length_b   1.000
_cell.length_c   1.000
_cell.angle_alpha   90.00
_cell.angle_beta   90.00
_cell.angle_gamma   90.00
#
_symmetry.space_group_name_H-M   'P 1'
#
loop_
_entity.id
_entity.type
_entity.pdbx_description
1 polymer ?
#
loop_
_entity_poly.entity_id
_entity_poly.type
_entity_poly.pdbx_seq_one_letter_code
_entity_poly.pdbx_strand_id
1 'polypeptide(L)'
;MRNLVTQHPEDGVLLRYIDGELPGRKLRQVERHLRACWQCRTEVKELESTVAGCVRYRKNVLQAHLPDPPNPWPDLYREFARIDSSASGEFQVARQLAARLMAILGSAGVRRWAVAAAAALAMVCAIWYQFRETPSVQAAVLLKRAVLAAEARPSPARRVQVRTKTQTFTRTIGSRPTPVAEPLAAPIQARFEAAHYPWDDPLSAKSYLSWHDSVARSDAVPARDEVTTVPDPQSPTLSCYRIRTVAEEGELATASLMLRTADLRPVQERLEFRDQEWVELTDITDATTRDDGASVAAHVEPPVRPVVPSRPAATLSGPASISDELQVLAALHEIGADLGDPVEVNLTDGRVVVGGVGIPPEHRQQIHGRLDAMPNVTVQFSEPSAGRSVTAEAAPAAPAAGATSTSNGLQARVEQQLGGQAEFERFSAQVLDRNESLMARAYALRRLAELFPTDADMAVKDREVLRAMAREHAAALASEVSTLDRSLNPLLVSLGGLAVSPPAVTGTSWQPAAGELARASHRLEVLVSVLLGVTPGNTPAGRLPSDLLQALGEVRADVDWCLHWLAQ
;
A
#
# COMPACT_ATOMS: atom_id res chain seq x y z
N MET A 1 0.59 12.38 -48.82
CA MET A 1 1.16 12.86 -47.54
C MET A 1 0.23 12.40 -46.42
N ARG A 2 0.64 11.41 -45.62
CA ARG A 2 -0.18 10.82 -44.55
C ARG A 2 0.10 11.58 -43.25
N ASN A 3 -0.93 12.19 -42.67
CA ASN A 3 -0.88 12.83 -41.35
C ASN A 3 -0.65 11.76 -40.28
N LEU A 4 0.59 11.64 -39.79
CA LEU A 4 0.92 10.89 -38.60
C LEU A 4 0.59 11.78 -37.40
N VAL A 5 -0.48 11.46 -36.68
CA VAL A 5 -0.65 11.89 -35.29
C VAL A 5 0.45 11.17 -34.52
N THR A 6 1.60 11.82 -34.34
CA THR A 6 2.73 11.29 -33.59
C THR A 6 2.37 11.29 -32.12
N GLN A 7 2.08 10.10 -31.57
CA GLN A 7 2.00 9.91 -30.12
C GLN A 7 3.32 10.38 -29.49
N HIS A 8 3.23 11.36 -28.60
CA HIS A 8 4.37 11.86 -27.82
C HIS A 8 4.73 10.84 -26.72
N PRO A 9 6.02 10.66 -26.40
CA PRO A 9 6.42 9.85 -25.25
C PRO A 9 5.83 10.43 -23.96
N GLU A 10 5.35 9.56 -23.08
CA GLU A 10 4.90 9.97 -21.74
C GLU A 10 6.05 10.56 -20.91
N ASP A 11 5.73 11.48 -19.98
CA ASP A 11 6.70 12.18 -19.13
C ASP A 11 7.64 11.23 -18.38
N GLY A 12 7.13 10.09 -17.92
CA GLY A 12 7.95 9.07 -17.25
C GLY A 12 9.03 8.46 -18.15
N VAL A 13 8.80 8.40 -19.46
CA VAL A 13 9.80 7.96 -20.45
C VAL A 13 10.82 9.06 -20.73
N LEU A 14 10.39 10.33 -20.76
CA LEU A 14 11.29 11.48 -20.90
C LEU A 14 12.19 11.66 -19.66
N LEU A 15 11.66 11.43 -18.45
CA LEU A 15 12.45 11.43 -17.21
C LEU A 15 13.51 10.33 -17.20
N ARG A 16 13.13 9.08 -17.51
CA ARG A 16 14.11 7.98 -17.63
C ARG A 16 15.14 8.21 -18.74
N TYR A 17 14.79 8.98 -19.77
CA TYR A 17 15.74 9.43 -20.79
C TYR A 17 16.76 10.40 -20.20
N ILE A 18 16.31 11.40 -19.43
CA ILE A 18 17.17 12.37 -18.73
C ILE A 18 18.10 11.65 -17.73
N ASP A 19 17.59 10.68 -16.98
CA ASP A 19 18.35 9.93 -15.96
C ASP A 19 19.26 8.83 -16.56
N GLY A 20 19.17 8.56 -17.86
CA GLY A 20 19.98 7.54 -18.54
C GLY A 20 19.54 6.09 -18.29
N GLU A 21 18.34 5.88 -17.75
CA GLU A 21 17.79 4.57 -17.35
C GLU A 21 17.06 3.84 -18.48
N LEU A 22 16.99 4.41 -19.69
CA LEU A 22 16.30 3.77 -20.81
C LEU A 22 17.12 2.64 -21.46
N PRO A 23 16.52 1.47 -21.73
CA PRO A 23 17.19 0.39 -22.45
C PRO A 23 17.45 0.80 -23.91
N GLY A 24 18.58 0.37 -24.49
CA GLY A 24 19.13 0.94 -25.73
C GLY A 24 18.21 0.99 -26.96
N ARG A 25 17.19 0.12 -27.09
CA ARG A 25 16.18 0.24 -28.16
C ARG A 25 15.23 1.43 -27.93
N LYS A 26 14.73 1.61 -26.70
CA LYS A 26 13.85 2.72 -26.32
C LYS A 26 14.60 4.04 -26.31
N LEU A 27 15.86 4.05 -25.84
CA LEU A 27 16.73 5.23 -25.89
C LEU A 27 16.81 5.80 -27.32
N ARG A 28 17.17 4.97 -28.31
CA ARG A 28 17.25 5.39 -29.73
C ARG A 28 15.91 5.84 -30.32
N GLN A 29 14.80 5.28 -29.85
CA GLN A 29 13.46 5.69 -30.29
C GLN A 29 13.12 7.08 -29.78
N VAL A 30 13.39 7.36 -28.50
CA VAL A 30 13.19 8.67 -27.89
C VAL A 30 14.13 9.71 -28.50
N GLU A 31 15.41 9.39 -28.70
CA GLU A 31 16.35 10.29 -29.39
C GLU A 31 15.88 10.68 -30.79
N ARG A 32 15.37 9.71 -31.56
CA ARG A 32 14.82 9.97 -32.90
C ARG A 32 13.58 10.86 -32.83
N HIS A 33 12.71 10.63 -31.85
CA HIS A 33 11.54 11.45 -31.62
C HIS A 33 11.92 12.88 -31.22
N LEU A 34 12.85 13.06 -30.29
CA LEU A 34 13.34 14.37 -29.84
C LEU A 34 14.00 15.17 -30.96
N ARG A 35 14.66 14.52 -31.93
CA ARG A 35 15.18 15.20 -33.13
C ARG A 35 14.08 15.74 -34.03
N ALA A 36 12.91 15.10 -34.06
CA ALA A 36 11.80 15.43 -34.94
C ALA A 36 10.74 16.33 -34.27
N CYS A 37 10.54 16.20 -32.96
CA CYS A 37 9.51 16.89 -32.20
C CYS A 37 10.08 18.07 -31.41
N TRP A 38 9.53 19.27 -31.60
CA TRP A 38 9.91 20.43 -30.82
C TRP A 38 9.24 20.45 -29.43
N GLN A 39 8.01 19.96 -29.32
CA GLN A 39 7.25 19.95 -28.07
C GLN A 39 7.93 19.08 -27.00
N CYS A 40 8.28 17.84 -27.32
CA CYS A 40 9.00 16.98 -26.37
C CYS A 40 10.40 17.49 -26.04
N ARG A 41 11.04 18.28 -26.92
CA ARG A 41 12.30 18.97 -26.58
C ARG A 41 12.08 20.08 -25.55
N THR A 42 10.96 20.79 -25.63
CA THR A 42 10.59 21.79 -24.63
C THR A 42 10.25 21.12 -23.30
N GLU A 43 9.47 20.04 -23.31
CA GLU A 43 9.14 19.28 -22.10
C GLU A 43 10.40 18.72 -21.42
N VAL A 44 11.35 18.16 -22.18
CA VAL A 44 12.64 17.72 -21.62
C VAL A 44 13.38 18.89 -20.96
N LYS A 45 13.42 20.07 -21.57
CA LYS A 45 14.05 21.25 -20.98
C LYS A 45 13.36 21.73 -19.71
N GLU A 46 12.03 21.68 -19.68
CA GLU A 46 11.24 22.04 -18.50
C GLU A 46 11.51 21.07 -17.34
N LEU A 47 11.56 19.76 -17.62
CA LEU A 47 11.94 18.74 -16.65
C LEU A 47 13.37 18.95 -16.13
N GLU A 48 14.35 19.17 -17.01
CA GLU A 48 15.73 19.49 -16.62
C GLU A 48 15.80 20.77 -15.76
N SER A 49 15.01 21.79 -16.10
CA SER A 49 14.95 23.04 -15.32
C SER A 49 14.35 22.83 -13.93
N THR A 50 13.36 21.96 -13.82
CA THR A 50 12.72 21.58 -12.56
C THR A 50 13.69 20.80 -11.68
N VAL A 51 14.42 19.84 -12.25
CA VAL A 51 15.50 19.11 -11.56
C VAL A 51 16.57 20.08 -11.05
N ALA A 52 17.00 21.03 -11.89
CA ALA A 52 17.95 22.07 -11.49
C ALA A 52 17.39 22.99 -10.39
N GLY A 53 16.07 23.23 -10.37
CA GLY A 53 15.36 23.92 -9.30
C GLY A 53 15.42 23.16 -7.98
N CYS A 54 15.07 21.86 -7.99
CA CYS A 54 15.13 20.98 -6.83
C CYS A 54 16.55 20.88 -6.25
N VAL A 55 17.57 20.74 -7.10
CA VAL A 55 18.97 20.71 -6.67
C VAL A 55 19.37 22.04 -6.01
N ARG A 56 18.99 23.18 -6.61
CA ARG A 56 19.23 24.51 -6.01
C ARG A 56 18.53 24.69 -4.67
N TYR A 57 17.27 24.29 -4.58
CA TYR A 57 16.51 24.36 -3.34
C TYR A 57 17.16 23.51 -2.24
N ARG A 58 17.53 22.26 -2.56
CA ARG A 58 18.24 21.39 -1.62
C ARG A 58 19.56 22.00 -1.15
N LYS A 59 20.36 22.54 -2.07
CA LYS A 59 21.71 23.06 -1.75
C LYS A 59 21.68 24.42 -1.06
N ASN A 60 20.79 25.33 -1.47
CA ASN A 60 20.82 26.72 -1.02
C ASN A 60 19.81 27.03 0.08
N VAL A 61 18.72 26.26 0.18
CA VAL A 61 17.66 26.47 1.17
C VAL A 61 17.70 25.35 2.20
N LEU A 62 17.50 24.10 1.76
CA LEU A 62 17.35 22.98 2.68
C LEU A 62 18.65 22.73 3.48
N GLN A 63 19.80 22.71 2.82
CA GLN A 63 21.10 22.47 3.47
C GLN A 63 21.52 23.61 4.42
N ALA A 64 21.02 24.83 4.23
CA ALA A 64 21.27 25.95 5.14
C ALA A 64 20.45 25.85 6.45
N HIS A 65 19.33 25.12 6.42
CA HIS A 65 18.42 24.95 7.56
C HIS A 65 18.48 23.55 8.18
N LEU A 66 19.18 22.62 7.53
CA LEU A 66 19.47 21.30 8.08
C LEU A 66 20.61 21.43 9.10
N PRO A 67 20.48 20.86 10.31
CA PRO A 67 21.60 20.80 11.22
C PRO A 67 22.73 19.97 10.58
N ASP A 68 23.97 20.38 10.85
CA ASP A 68 25.12 19.57 10.45
C ASP A 68 24.95 18.14 10.99
N PRO A 69 25.27 17.12 10.18
CA PRO A 69 25.08 15.75 10.59
C PRO A 69 25.88 15.52 11.89
N PRO A 70 25.26 14.96 12.94
CA PRO A 70 25.86 14.88 14.27
C PRO A 70 27.15 14.05 14.31
N ASN A 71 27.39 13.23 13.28
CA ASN A 71 28.68 12.61 12.99
C ASN A 71 29.01 12.75 11.49
N PRO A 72 30.30 12.84 11.12
CA PRO A 72 30.71 12.70 9.73
C PRO A 72 30.24 11.34 9.22
N TRP A 73 29.61 11.35 8.05
CA TRP A 73 29.13 10.13 7.41
C TRP A 73 30.32 9.20 7.19
N PRO A 74 30.29 7.96 7.70
CA PRO A 74 31.37 7.03 7.46
C PRO A 74 31.53 6.83 5.95
N ASP A 75 32.78 6.72 5.51
CA ASP A 75 33.09 6.44 4.12
C ASP A 75 32.67 4.99 3.81
N LEU A 76 31.43 4.85 3.33
CA LEU A 76 30.81 3.58 2.99
C LEU A 76 31.69 2.76 2.03
N TYR A 77 32.42 3.40 1.11
CA TYR A 77 33.33 2.69 0.20
C TYR A 77 34.50 2.06 0.95
N ARG A 78 35.01 2.75 1.98
CA ARG A 78 36.07 2.24 2.84
C ARG A 78 35.58 1.15 3.78
N GLU A 79 34.33 1.23 4.23
CA GLU A 79 33.69 0.17 5.02
C GLU A 79 33.41 -1.08 4.18
N PHE A 80 32.90 -0.94 2.95
CA PHE A 80 32.75 -2.06 2.02
C PHE A 80 34.09 -2.71 1.67
N ALA A 81 35.13 -1.92 1.40
CA ALA A 81 36.47 -2.44 1.18
C ALA A 81 37.02 -3.20 2.40
N ARG A 82 36.69 -2.74 3.62
CA ARG A 82 37.03 -3.45 4.86
C ARG A 82 36.28 -4.77 4.98
N ILE A 83 34.98 -4.79 4.68
CA ILE A 83 34.15 -6.00 4.68
C ILE A 83 34.67 -7.02 3.67
N ASP A 84 34.96 -6.60 2.44
CA ASP A 84 35.54 -7.45 1.40
C ASP A 84 36.92 -7.99 1.82
N SER A 85 37.74 -7.17 2.47
CA SER A 85 39.05 -7.59 2.99
C SER A 85 38.93 -8.58 4.16
N SER A 86 37.88 -8.48 4.99
CA SER A 86 37.61 -9.42 6.09
C SER A 86 37.00 -10.74 5.62
N ALA A 87 36.11 -10.70 4.62
CA ALA A 87 35.56 -11.88 3.97
C ALA A 87 36.64 -12.67 3.21
N SER A 88 37.61 -11.97 2.64
CA SER A 88 38.80 -12.59 2.04
C SER A 88 39.86 -13.02 3.07
N GLY A 89 39.80 -12.53 4.32
CA GLY A 89 40.65 -12.96 5.44
C GLY A 89 40.35 -14.39 5.93
N GLU A 90 39.07 -14.74 6.08
CA GLU A 90 38.64 -16.11 6.37
C GLU A 90 39.00 -17.06 5.22
N PHE A 91 38.87 -16.59 3.98
CA PHE A 91 39.29 -17.34 2.79
C PHE A 91 40.82 -17.44 2.64
N GLN A 92 41.60 -16.50 3.20
CA GLN A 92 43.07 -16.53 3.18
C GLN A 92 43.65 -17.52 4.20
N VAL A 93 43.08 -17.64 5.40
CA VAL A 93 43.48 -18.65 6.39
C VAL A 93 43.10 -20.05 5.88
N ALA A 94 41.90 -20.20 5.30
CA ALA A 94 41.48 -21.42 4.62
C ALA A 94 42.36 -21.73 3.39
N ARG A 95 42.78 -20.72 2.59
CA ARG A 95 43.73 -20.89 1.48
C ARG A 95 45.12 -21.29 1.96
N GLN A 96 45.63 -20.75 3.07
CA GLN A 96 46.95 -21.08 3.59
C GLN A 96 46.99 -22.50 4.19
N LEU A 97 45.91 -22.94 4.85
CA LEU A 97 45.74 -24.31 5.32
C LEU A 97 45.52 -25.29 4.15
N ALA A 98 44.72 -24.92 3.15
CA ALA A 98 44.53 -25.69 1.94
C ALA A 98 45.81 -25.76 1.08
N ALA A 99 46.62 -24.70 1.02
CA ALA A 99 47.91 -24.70 0.33
C ALA A 99 48.95 -25.57 1.05
N ARG A 100 48.94 -25.61 2.39
CA ARG A 100 49.77 -26.52 3.18
C ARG A 100 49.32 -27.99 3.04
N LEU A 101 48.02 -28.25 2.95
CA LEU A 101 47.48 -29.59 2.67
C LEU A 101 47.75 -30.02 1.22
N MET A 102 47.65 -29.11 0.24
CA MET A 102 47.94 -29.37 -1.17
C MET A 102 49.45 -29.57 -1.44
N ALA A 103 50.34 -29.01 -0.62
CA ALA A 103 51.77 -29.30 -0.67
C ALA A 103 52.10 -30.72 -0.17
N ILE A 104 51.30 -31.27 0.75
CA ILE A 104 51.46 -32.63 1.30
C ILE A 104 50.88 -33.70 0.35
N LEU A 105 49.93 -33.35 -0.51
CA LEU A 105 49.32 -34.27 -1.51
C LEU A 105 49.92 -34.15 -2.93
N GLY A 106 51.14 -33.63 -3.04
CA GLY A 106 51.84 -33.25 -4.28
C GLY A 106 52.44 -34.35 -5.15
N SER A 107 52.02 -35.62 -5.08
CA SER A 107 52.40 -36.67 -6.05
C SER A 107 51.19 -37.62 -6.23
N ALA A 108 50.62 -37.92 -7.39
CA ALA A 108 51.09 -37.98 -8.77
C ALA A 108 49.97 -37.54 -9.74
N GLY A 109 50.34 -37.01 -10.91
CA GLY A 109 49.41 -36.86 -12.05
C GLY A 109 49.01 -38.26 -12.52
N VAL A 110 47.74 -38.64 -12.60
CA VAL A 110 46.86 -38.39 -13.75
C VAL A 110 45.38 -38.39 -13.31
N ARG A 111 45.06 -38.63 -12.02
CA ARG A 111 43.69 -38.58 -11.45
C ARG A 111 43.11 -37.17 -11.23
N ARG A 112 43.87 -36.11 -11.59
CA ARG A 112 43.57 -34.70 -11.25
C ARG A 112 42.45 -34.08 -12.11
N TRP A 113 42.27 -34.51 -13.35
CA TRP A 113 41.26 -33.93 -14.23
C TRP A 113 39.87 -34.54 -14.05
N ALA A 114 39.78 -35.79 -13.59
CA ALA A 114 38.50 -36.47 -13.36
C ALA A 114 37.74 -35.88 -12.16
N VAL A 115 38.44 -35.56 -11.07
CA VAL A 115 37.80 -35.02 -9.85
C VAL A 115 37.37 -33.57 -10.03
N ALA A 116 38.18 -32.75 -10.70
CA ALA A 116 37.83 -31.36 -11.00
C ALA A 116 36.64 -31.26 -11.98
N ALA A 117 36.61 -32.12 -13.01
CA ALA A 117 35.47 -32.20 -13.93
C ALA A 117 34.20 -32.70 -13.23
N ALA A 118 34.31 -33.70 -12.34
CA ALA A 118 33.17 -34.20 -11.58
C ALA A 118 32.60 -33.13 -10.62
N ALA A 119 33.45 -32.35 -9.96
CA ALA A 119 33.02 -31.25 -9.09
C ALA A 119 32.35 -30.11 -9.87
N ALA A 120 32.88 -29.76 -11.04
CA ALA A 120 32.27 -28.77 -11.92
C ALA A 120 30.90 -29.24 -12.46
N LEU A 121 30.80 -30.53 -12.84
CA LEU A 121 29.54 -31.12 -13.29
C LEU A 121 28.51 -31.18 -12.17
N ALA A 122 28.92 -31.53 -10.94
CA ALA A 122 28.05 -31.53 -9.76
C ALA A 122 27.53 -30.12 -9.45
N MET A 123 28.37 -29.11 -9.58
CA MET A 123 27.99 -27.70 -9.38
C MET A 123 27.01 -27.22 -10.47
N VAL A 124 27.23 -27.56 -11.73
CA VAL A 124 26.28 -27.26 -12.83
C VAL A 124 24.95 -27.99 -12.64
N CYS A 125 24.97 -29.26 -12.22
CA CYS A 125 23.76 -30.02 -11.89
C CYS A 125 23.01 -29.40 -10.70
N ALA A 126 23.71 -28.97 -9.65
CA ALA A 126 23.11 -28.33 -8.48
C ALA A 126 22.46 -26.99 -8.83
N ILE A 127 23.15 -26.17 -9.64
CA ILE A 127 22.62 -24.90 -10.15
C ILE A 127 21.37 -25.16 -11.02
N TRP A 128 21.43 -26.15 -11.91
CA TRP A 128 20.30 -26.51 -12.76
C TRP A 128 19.09 -27.04 -11.98
N TYR A 129 19.33 -27.79 -10.89
CA TYR A 129 18.28 -28.22 -9.97
C TYR A 129 17.66 -27.04 -9.21
N GLN A 130 18.44 -26.09 -8.71
CA GLN A 130 17.91 -24.90 -8.04
C GLN A 130 17.04 -24.03 -8.97
N PHE A 131 17.43 -23.87 -10.24
CA PHE A 131 16.65 -23.07 -11.17
C PHE A 131 15.32 -23.73 -11.60
N ARG A 132 15.14 -25.05 -11.38
CA ARG A 132 13.86 -25.73 -11.64
C ARG A 132 12.78 -25.43 -10.61
N GLU A 133 13.13 -24.98 -9.41
CA GLU A 133 12.17 -24.69 -8.33
C GLU A 133 11.70 -23.22 -8.28
N THR A 134 12.30 -22.33 -9.06
CA THR A 134 11.92 -20.90 -9.08
C THR A 134 10.54 -20.56 -9.67
N PRO A 135 9.97 -21.29 -10.66
CA PRO A 135 8.67 -20.96 -11.25
C PRO A 135 7.47 -21.23 -10.33
N SER A 136 7.52 -22.31 -9.53
CA SER A 136 6.41 -22.73 -8.67
C SER A 136 6.13 -21.75 -7.53
N VAL A 137 7.18 -21.12 -6.99
CA VAL A 137 7.05 -20.10 -5.94
C VAL A 137 6.30 -18.87 -6.44
N GLN A 138 6.49 -18.47 -7.71
CA GLN A 138 5.78 -17.32 -8.29
C GLN A 138 4.29 -17.60 -8.49
N ALA A 139 3.95 -18.78 -9.02
CA ALA A 139 2.55 -19.18 -9.23
C ALA A 139 1.78 -19.26 -7.91
N ALA A 140 2.35 -19.90 -6.89
CA ALA A 140 1.73 -20.03 -5.57
C ALA A 140 1.48 -18.67 -4.90
N VAL A 141 2.44 -17.73 -4.98
CA VAL A 141 2.28 -16.37 -4.44
C VAL A 141 1.20 -15.59 -5.20
N LEU A 142 1.16 -15.70 -6.53
CA LEU A 142 0.14 -15.03 -7.34
C LEU A 142 -1.28 -15.58 -7.08
N LEU A 143 -1.43 -16.91 -6.97
CA LEU A 143 -2.72 -17.53 -6.65
C LEU A 143 -3.23 -17.12 -5.26
N LYS A 144 -2.37 -17.15 -4.23
CA LYS A 144 -2.74 -16.71 -2.87
C LYS A 144 -3.17 -15.23 -2.85
N ARG A 145 -2.46 -14.35 -3.55
CA ARG A 145 -2.84 -12.94 -3.68
C ARG A 145 -4.17 -12.77 -4.41
N ALA A 146 -4.43 -13.55 -5.46
CA ALA A 146 -5.68 -13.50 -6.21
C ALA A 146 -6.88 -13.97 -5.37
N VAL A 147 -6.70 -14.98 -4.50
CA VAL A 147 -7.73 -15.41 -3.54
C VAL A 147 -8.04 -14.29 -2.54
N LEU A 148 -7.02 -13.69 -1.92
CA LEU A 148 -7.21 -12.57 -0.99
C LEU A 148 -7.86 -11.35 -1.67
N ALA A 149 -7.49 -11.05 -2.91
CA ALA A 149 -8.10 -9.97 -3.69
C ALA A 149 -9.58 -10.24 -4.00
N ALA A 150 -9.93 -11.50 -4.28
CA ALA A 150 -11.31 -11.92 -4.51
C ALA A 150 -12.16 -11.88 -3.23
N GLU A 151 -11.59 -12.22 -2.06
CA GLU A 151 -12.27 -12.14 -0.76
C GLU A 151 -12.49 -10.69 -0.31
N ALA A 152 -11.53 -9.80 -0.55
CA ALA A 152 -11.67 -8.37 -0.25
C ALA A 152 -12.69 -7.67 -1.17
N ARG A 153 -12.98 -8.23 -2.35
CA ARG A 153 -13.87 -7.68 -3.37
C ARG A 153 -14.81 -8.77 -3.92
N PRO A 154 -15.82 -9.23 -3.15
CA PRO A 154 -16.75 -10.25 -3.62
C PRO A 154 -17.44 -9.76 -4.90
N SER A 155 -17.34 -10.56 -5.96
CA SER A 155 -17.85 -10.17 -7.28
C SER A 155 -19.38 -10.32 -7.33
N PRO A 156 -20.11 -9.38 -7.96
CA PRO A 156 -21.54 -9.55 -8.22
C PRO A 156 -21.78 -10.73 -9.17
N ALA A 157 -23.05 -11.13 -9.32
CA ALA A 157 -23.43 -12.20 -10.23
C ALA A 157 -22.90 -11.91 -11.65
N ARG A 158 -22.11 -12.85 -12.18
CA ARG A 158 -21.33 -12.68 -13.41
C ARG A 158 -21.71 -13.71 -14.45
N ARG A 159 -21.64 -13.30 -15.72
CA ARG A 159 -21.96 -14.19 -16.85
C ARG A 159 -20.66 -14.79 -17.37
N VAL A 160 -20.56 -16.11 -17.29
CA VAL A 160 -19.42 -16.87 -17.78
C VAL A 160 -19.85 -17.64 -19.03
N GLN A 161 -19.16 -17.38 -20.13
CA GLN A 161 -19.30 -18.18 -21.33
C GLN A 161 -18.47 -19.45 -21.18
N VAL A 162 -19.13 -20.60 -21.28
CA VAL A 162 -18.51 -21.92 -21.27
C VAL A 162 -18.42 -22.42 -22.70
N ARG A 163 -17.20 -22.69 -23.18
CA ARG A 163 -16.92 -23.21 -24.52
C ARG A 163 -16.25 -24.57 -24.41
N THR A 164 -16.77 -25.53 -25.14
CA THR A 164 -16.19 -26.87 -25.33
C THR A 164 -15.99 -27.13 -26.83
N LYS A 165 -15.52 -28.33 -27.20
CA LYS A 165 -15.41 -28.69 -28.62
C LYS A 165 -16.76 -28.76 -29.34
N THR A 166 -17.83 -29.11 -28.64
CA THR A 166 -19.14 -29.43 -29.23
C THR A 166 -20.21 -28.41 -28.89
N GLN A 167 -20.04 -27.61 -27.85
CA GLN A 167 -21.08 -26.73 -27.31
C GLN A 167 -20.51 -25.41 -26.80
N THR A 168 -21.30 -24.34 -26.89
CA THR A 168 -21.02 -23.07 -26.24
C THR A 168 -22.31 -22.57 -25.59
N PHE A 169 -22.27 -22.25 -24.31
CA PHE A 169 -23.42 -21.71 -23.58
C PHE A 169 -22.94 -20.70 -22.53
N THR A 170 -23.86 -19.94 -21.95
CA THR A 170 -23.54 -18.93 -20.94
C THR A 170 -24.23 -19.29 -19.63
N ARG A 171 -23.45 -19.36 -18.56
CA ARG A 171 -23.92 -19.62 -17.20
C ARG A 171 -23.72 -18.38 -16.34
N THR A 172 -24.66 -18.11 -15.43
CA THR A 172 -24.52 -17.06 -14.41
C THR A 172 -23.99 -17.67 -13.11
N ILE A 173 -22.87 -17.15 -12.60
CA ILE A 173 -22.27 -17.53 -11.32
C ILE A 173 -22.61 -16.46 -10.27
N GLY A 174 -22.93 -16.86 -9.03
CA GLY A 174 -23.18 -15.93 -7.92
C GLY A 174 -24.64 -15.46 -7.77
N SER A 175 -25.59 -16.02 -8.53
CA SER A 175 -27.03 -15.82 -8.32
C SER A 175 -27.69 -17.16 -7.95
N ARG A 176 -28.82 -17.10 -7.23
CA ARG A 176 -29.60 -18.29 -6.83
C ARG A 176 -29.96 -19.08 -8.11
N PRO A 177 -29.64 -20.37 -8.19
CA PRO A 177 -29.86 -21.15 -9.42
C PRO A 177 -31.34 -21.11 -9.77
N THR A 178 -31.70 -20.44 -10.87
CA THR A 178 -33.02 -20.58 -11.47
C THR A 178 -33.10 -21.98 -12.08
N PRO A 179 -34.06 -22.83 -11.69
CA PRO A 179 -34.14 -24.23 -12.09
C PRO A 179 -34.50 -24.47 -13.57
N VAL A 180 -34.41 -23.46 -14.44
CA VAL A 180 -34.94 -23.45 -15.81
C VAL A 180 -33.86 -23.57 -16.90
N ALA A 181 -32.59 -23.72 -16.52
CA ALA A 181 -31.50 -24.12 -17.42
C ALA A 181 -30.61 -25.12 -16.63
N GLU A 182 -30.16 -26.29 -17.08
CA GLU A 182 -29.45 -26.61 -18.31
C GLU A 182 -29.31 -28.15 -18.48
N PRO A 183 -30.10 -28.86 -19.31
CA PRO A 183 -29.77 -30.25 -19.69
C PRO A 183 -28.44 -30.36 -20.45
N LEU A 184 -27.93 -29.23 -20.98
CA LEU A 184 -26.66 -29.11 -21.70
C LEU A 184 -25.42 -29.11 -20.78
N ALA A 185 -25.57 -28.74 -19.50
CA ALA A 185 -24.45 -28.61 -18.56
C ALA A 185 -24.09 -29.92 -17.84
N ALA A 186 -25.02 -30.88 -17.76
CA ALA A 186 -24.84 -32.13 -17.00
C ALA A 186 -23.60 -32.95 -17.43
N PRO A 187 -23.28 -33.12 -18.73
CA PRO A 187 -22.06 -33.83 -19.14
C PRO A 187 -20.77 -33.11 -18.74
N ILE A 188 -20.79 -31.79 -18.67
CA ILE A 188 -19.62 -30.97 -18.31
C ILE A 188 -19.45 -30.96 -16.79
N GLN A 189 -20.55 -30.85 -16.04
CA GLN A 189 -20.53 -30.99 -14.60
C GLN A 189 -19.91 -32.32 -14.16
N ALA A 190 -20.31 -33.44 -14.77
CA ALA A 190 -19.72 -34.75 -14.49
C ALA A 190 -18.20 -34.80 -14.72
N ARG A 191 -17.68 -34.04 -15.70
CA ARG A 191 -16.24 -33.93 -15.94
C ARG A 191 -15.51 -33.13 -14.86
N PHE A 192 -16.10 -32.04 -14.38
CA PHE A 192 -15.56 -31.26 -13.28
C PHE A 192 -15.52 -32.08 -11.99
N GLU A 193 -16.59 -32.82 -11.70
CA GLU A 193 -16.67 -33.74 -10.57
C GLU A 193 -15.60 -34.85 -10.65
N ALA A 194 -15.44 -35.49 -11.83
CA ALA A 194 -14.39 -36.49 -12.04
C ALA A 194 -12.96 -35.92 -11.85
N ALA A 195 -12.75 -34.67 -12.27
CA ALA A 195 -11.50 -33.95 -12.09
C ALA A 195 -11.29 -33.38 -10.68
N HIS A 196 -12.23 -33.58 -9.75
CA HIS A 196 -12.24 -32.97 -8.42
C HIS A 196 -12.11 -31.43 -8.47
N TYR A 197 -12.64 -30.82 -9.53
CA TYR A 197 -12.62 -29.38 -9.73
C TYR A 197 -13.98 -28.77 -9.35
N PRO A 198 -14.04 -27.71 -8.53
CA PRO A 198 -15.33 -27.15 -8.09
C PRO A 198 -16.21 -26.64 -9.24
N TRP A 199 -17.46 -27.08 -9.31
CA TRP A 199 -18.43 -26.69 -10.35
C TRP A 199 -19.29 -25.48 -9.99
N ASP A 200 -19.35 -25.08 -8.71
CA ASP A 200 -20.22 -23.97 -8.27
C ASP A 200 -19.68 -22.60 -8.74
N ASP A 201 -18.37 -22.38 -8.60
CA ASP A 201 -17.64 -21.21 -9.10
C ASP A 201 -16.34 -21.64 -9.79
N PRO A 202 -16.45 -22.23 -11.00
CA PRO A 202 -15.30 -22.83 -11.68
C PRO A 202 -14.24 -21.79 -12.03
N LEU A 203 -14.65 -20.64 -12.61
CA LEU A 203 -13.74 -19.55 -12.97
C LEU A 203 -13.37 -18.71 -11.73
N SER A 204 -12.63 -19.27 -10.78
CA SER A 204 -12.18 -18.55 -9.60
C SER A 204 -10.75 -18.91 -9.21
N ALA A 205 -10.02 -17.94 -8.66
CA ALA A 205 -8.69 -18.19 -8.13
C ALA A 205 -8.70 -19.22 -6.99
N LYS A 206 -9.80 -19.28 -6.23
CA LYS A 206 -9.99 -20.23 -5.12
C LYS A 206 -10.16 -21.66 -5.62
N SER A 207 -11.02 -21.87 -6.63
CA SER A 207 -11.21 -23.19 -7.25
C SER A 207 -9.90 -23.69 -7.86
N TYR A 208 -9.18 -22.82 -8.58
CA TYR A 208 -7.89 -23.14 -9.17
C TYR A 208 -6.84 -23.49 -8.12
N LEU A 209 -6.72 -22.69 -7.04
CA LEU A 209 -5.80 -22.96 -5.94
C LEU A 209 -6.13 -24.28 -5.24
N SER A 210 -7.40 -24.57 -5.00
CA SER A 210 -7.82 -25.83 -4.33
C SER A 210 -7.44 -27.07 -5.14
N TRP A 211 -7.59 -27.00 -6.47
CA TRP A 211 -7.14 -28.06 -7.37
C TRP A 211 -5.62 -28.11 -7.45
N HIS A 212 -4.92 -26.98 -7.58
CA HIS A 212 -3.45 -26.89 -7.60
C HIS A 212 -2.81 -27.51 -6.35
N ASP A 213 -3.31 -27.17 -5.15
CA ASP A 213 -2.86 -27.74 -3.88
C ASP A 213 -3.21 -29.25 -3.76
N SER A 214 -4.25 -29.73 -4.45
CA SER A 214 -4.57 -31.16 -4.48
C SER A 214 -3.56 -31.96 -5.32
N VAL A 215 -3.13 -31.40 -6.46
CA VAL A 215 -2.13 -32.02 -7.33
C VAL A 215 -0.73 -31.91 -6.71
N ALA A 216 -0.41 -30.78 -6.05
CA ALA A 216 0.87 -30.57 -5.39
C ALA A 216 1.09 -31.45 -4.15
N ARG A 217 0.02 -31.95 -3.52
CA ARG A 217 0.07 -32.86 -2.35
C ARG A 217 0.16 -34.36 -2.72
N SER A 218 0.02 -34.71 -4.00
CA SER A 218 0.19 -36.10 -4.43
C SER A 218 1.65 -36.53 -4.24
N ASP A 219 1.89 -37.76 -3.79
CA ASP A 219 3.24 -38.34 -3.58
C ASP A 219 4.04 -38.54 -4.89
N ALA A 220 3.44 -38.18 -6.03
CA ALA A 220 4.03 -38.24 -7.35
C ALA A 220 4.81 -36.97 -7.73
N VAL A 221 5.41 -36.97 -8.94
CA VAL A 221 6.23 -35.88 -9.48
C VAL A 221 5.55 -34.52 -9.30
N PRO A 222 6.26 -33.48 -8.78
CA PRO A 222 5.65 -32.19 -8.51
C PRO A 222 5.09 -31.56 -9.78
N ALA A 223 3.88 -31.01 -9.66
CA ALA A 223 3.24 -30.25 -10.73
C ALA A 223 4.16 -29.12 -11.22
N ARG A 224 4.19 -28.91 -12.54
CA ARG A 224 4.99 -27.83 -13.13
C ARG A 224 4.13 -26.61 -13.37
N ASP A 225 4.51 -25.52 -12.70
CA ASP A 225 3.89 -24.22 -12.91
C ASP A 225 4.72 -23.35 -13.84
N GLU A 226 4.03 -22.65 -14.72
CA GLU A 226 4.61 -21.63 -15.59
C GLU A 226 3.77 -20.36 -15.48
N VAL A 227 4.43 -19.23 -15.21
CA VAL A 227 3.80 -17.90 -15.16
C VAL A 227 4.31 -17.08 -16.33
N THR A 228 3.40 -16.63 -17.17
CA THR A 228 3.69 -15.73 -18.30
C THR A 228 2.81 -14.50 -18.24
N THR A 229 3.29 -13.37 -18.76
CA THR A 229 2.46 -12.18 -18.95
C THR A 229 2.00 -12.15 -20.40
N VAL A 230 0.70 -12.15 -20.63
CA VAL A 230 0.07 -12.16 -21.96
C VAL A 230 -0.94 -11.01 -22.07
N PRO A 231 -1.22 -10.50 -23.27
CA PRO A 231 -2.29 -9.52 -23.46
C PRO A 231 -3.64 -10.12 -23.08
N ASP A 232 -4.53 -9.29 -22.54
CA ASP A 232 -5.91 -9.68 -22.25
C ASP A 232 -6.65 -10.02 -23.57
N PRO A 233 -7.33 -11.18 -23.67
CA PRO A 233 -8.01 -11.62 -24.89
C PRO A 233 -9.18 -10.72 -25.29
N GLN A 234 -9.80 -10.02 -24.33
CA GLN A 234 -10.91 -9.10 -24.57
C GLN A 234 -10.42 -7.67 -24.81
N SER A 235 -9.30 -7.28 -24.20
CA SER A 235 -8.74 -5.93 -24.31
C SER A 235 -7.22 -5.96 -24.48
N PRO A 236 -6.67 -6.03 -25.70
CA PRO A 236 -5.22 -6.18 -25.94
C PRO A 236 -4.32 -5.08 -25.35
N THR A 237 -4.89 -3.96 -24.92
CA THR A 237 -4.21 -2.87 -24.19
C THR A 237 -3.91 -3.20 -22.73
N LEU A 238 -4.63 -4.17 -22.16
CA LEU A 238 -4.45 -4.65 -20.80
C LEU A 238 -3.62 -5.93 -20.80
N SER A 239 -2.94 -6.18 -19.68
CA SER A 239 -2.12 -7.37 -19.48
C SER A 239 -2.77 -8.32 -18.47
N CYS A 240 -2.55 -9.61 -18.67
CA CYS A 240 -2.95 -10.68 -17.77
C CYS A 240 -1.74 -11.54 -17.39
N TYR A 241 -1.67 -11.95 -16.13
CA TYR A 241 -0.85 -13.08 -15.72
C TYR A 241 -1.56 -14.36 -16.16
N ARG A 242 -0.89 -15.19 -16.96
CA ARG A 242 -1.32 -16.54 -17.28
C ARG A 242 -0.52 -17.51 -16.44
N ILE A 243 -1.20 -18.17 -15.52
CA ILE A 243 -0.67 -19.26 -14.71
C ILE A 243 -1.07 -20.55 -15.43
N ARG A 244 -0.10 -21.37 -15.80
CA ARG A 244 -0.31 -22.69 -16.40
C ARG A 244 0.26 -23.74 -15.48
N THR A 245 -0.58 -24.68 -15.04
CA THR A 245 -0.18 -25.81 -14.21
C THR A 245 -0.35 -27.08 -15.02
N VAL A 246 0.74 -27.84 -15.17
CA VAL A 246 0.75 -29.15 -15.82
C VAL A 246 0.77 -30.23 -14.75
N ALA A 247 -0.25 -31.08 -14.76
CA ALA A 247 -0.40 -32.20 -13.84
C ALA A 247 -0.07 -33.52 -14.57
N GLU A 248 0.87 -34.29 -14.02
CA GLU A 248 1.26 -35.58 -14.61
C GLU A 248 0.19 -36.66 -14.35
N GLU A 249 -0.56 -36.55 -13.25
CA GLU A 249 -1.60 -37.48 -12.80
C GLU A 249 -2.97 -36.78 -12.64
N GLY A 250 -4.06 -37.56 -12.68
CA GLY A 250 -5.44 -37.07 -12.63
C GLY A 250 -6.10 -36.88 -14.00
N GLU A 251 -7.40 -36.59 -14.01
CA GLU A 251 -8.21 -36.39 -15.21
C GLU A 251 -7.84 -35.11 -15.98
N LEU A 252 -7.44 -34.06 -15.25
CA LEU A 252 -6.93 -32.81 -15.83
C LEU A 252 -5.43 -32.93 -16.12
N ALA A 253 -5.04 -32.76 -17.37
CA ALA A 253 -3.64 -32.77 -17.81
C ALA A 253 -3.02 -31.37 -17.71
N THR A 254 -3.79 -30.32 -17.99
CA THR A 254 -3.33 -28.94 -17.90
C THR A 254 -4.48 -28.03 -17.49
N ALA A 255 -4.24 -27.18 -16.50
CA ALA A 255 -5.11 -26.05 -16.21
C ALA A 255 -4.37 -24.74 -16.49
N SER A 256 -5.11 -23.75 -16.97
CA SER A 256 -4.56 -22.42 -17.15
C SER A 256 -5.56 -21.35 -16.72
N LEU A 257 -5.09 -20.42 -15.89
CA LEU A 257 -5.86 -19.32 -15.35
C LEU A 257 -5.25 -17.99 -15.77
N MET A 258 -6.07 -17.11 -16.33
CA MET A 258 -5.70 -15.76 -16.70
C MET A 258 -6.26 -14.76 -15.70
N LEU A 259 -5.35 -14.09 -14.99
CA LEU A 259 -5.65 -13.07 -14.00
C LEU A 259 -5.28 -11.69 -14.54
N ARG A 260 -6.20 -10.73 -14.53
CA ARG A 260 -5.91 -9.36 -14.95
C ARG A 260 -4.86 -8.71 -14.04
N THR A 261 -3.85 -8.06 -14.61
CA THR A 261 -2.72 -7.52 -13.80
C THR A 261 -3.13 -6.39 -12.87
N ALA A 262 -4.22 -5.68 -13.17
CA ALA A 262 -4.69 -4.53 -12.39
C ALA A 262 -5.35 -4.92 -11.06
N ASP A 263 -6.13 -5.99 -11.02
CA ASP A 263 -6.99 -6.35 -9.89
C ASP A 263 -6.98 -7.85 -9.56
N LEU A 264 -6.14 -8.64 -10.24
CA LEU A 264 -6.01 -10.09 -10.11
C LEU A 264 -7.33 -10.85 -10.30
N ARG A 265 -8.31 -10.27 -11.00
CA ARG A 265 -9.56 -10.96 -11.30
C ARG A 265 -9.37 -12.02 -12.39
N PRO A 266 -10.01 -13.19 -12.26
CA PRO A 266 -9.98 -14.22 -13.28
C PRO A 266 -10.81 -13.81 -14.49
N VAL A 267 -10.15 -13.60 -15.63
CA VAL A 267 -10.78 -13.20 -16.90
C VAL A 267 -11.14 -14.43 -17.72
N GLN A 268 -10.24 -15.41 -17.72
CA GLN A 268 -10.39 -16.63 -18.50
C GLN A 268 -9.73 -17.80 -17.78
N GLU A 269 -10.32 -18.98 -17.94
CA GLU A 269 -9.75 -20.24 -17.51
C GLU A 269 -9.91 -21.27 -18.62
N ARG A 270 -8.90 -22.11 -18.78
CA ARG A 270 -8.93 -23.21 -19.73
C ARG A 270 -8.41 -24.47 -19.06
N LEU A 271 -9.26 -25.49 -19.04
CA LEU A 271 -9.01 -26.81 -18.49
C LEU A 271 -8.90 -27.81 -19.64
N GLU A 272 -7.76 -28.48 -19.74
CA GLU A 272 -7.51 -29.53 -20.74
C GLU A 272 -7.44 -30.89 -20.03
N PHE A 273 -8.34 -31.78 -20.46
CA PHE A 273 -8.49 -33.13 -19.95
C PHE A 273 -7.57 -34.10 -20.72
N ARG A 274 -7.28 -35.23 -20.10
CA ARG A 274 -6.33 -36.22 -20.66
C ARG A 274 -6.84 -36.90 -21.93
N ASP A 275 -8.16 -36.95 -22.13
CA ASP A 275 -8.82 -37.38 -23.37
C ASP A 275 -8.73 -36.34 -24.52
N GLN A 276 -7.90 -35.30 -24.36
CA GLN A 276 -7.73 -34.17 -25.27
C GLN A 276 -8.98 -33.30 -25.42
N GLU A 277 -9.99 -33.47 -24.58
CA GLU A 277 -11.10 -32.53 -24.46
C GLU A 277 -10.66 -31.29 -23.69
N TRP A 278 -11.35 -30.17 -23.92
CA TRP A 278 -11.08 -28.94 -23.19
C TRP A 278 -12.36 -28.19 -22.89
N VAL A 279 -12.33 -27.48 -21.77
CA VAL A 279 -13.38 -26.54 -21.35
C VAL A 279 -12.71 -25.20 -21.13
N GLU A 280 -13.22 -24.17 -21.79
CA GLU A 280 -12.77 -22.79 -21.68
C GLU A 280 -13.90 -21.96 -21.08
N LEU A 281 -13.60 -21.26 -20.00
CA LEU A 281 -14.51 -20.38 -19.28
C LEU A 281 -14.01 -18.95 -19.44
N THR A 282 -14.86 -18.06 -19.94
CA THR A 282 -14.50 -16.64 -20.12
C THR A 282 -15.55 -15.76 -19.45
N ASP A 283 -15.13 -14.79 -18.66
CA ASP A 283 -16.02 -13.79 -18.07
C ASP A 283 -16.47 -12.81 -19.16
N ILE A 284 -17.76 -12.74 -19.45
CA ILE A 284 -18.32 -11.87 -20.51
C ILE A 284 -19.12 -10.69 -19.94
N THR A 285 -18.96 -10.38 -18.66
CA THR A 285 -19.73 -9.34 -17.98
C THR A 285 -19.57 -7.95 -18.65
N ASP A 286 -18.41 -7.63 -19.23
CA ASP A 286 -18.15 -6.36 -19.92
C ASP A 286 -18.49 -6.38 -21.44
N ALA A 287 -18.71 -7.54 -22.06
CA ALA A 287 -18.80 -7.67 -23.52
C ALA A 287 -20.19 -7.33 -24.11
N THR A 288 -21.25 -7.19 -23.30
CA THR A 288 -22.63 -7.02 -23.82
C THR A 288 -22.98 -5.62 -24.30
N THR A 289 -22.05 -4.65 -24.30
CA THR A 289 -22.28 -3.34 -24.93
C THR A 289 -21.83 -3.24 -26.40
N ARG A 290 -21.44 -4.34 -27.06
CA ARG A 290 -21.07 -4.25 -28.47
C ARG A 290 -21.52 -5.46 -29.30
N ASP A 291 -22.45 -5.11 -30.18
CA ASP A 291 -22.83 -5.77 -31.44
C ASP A 291 -23.89 -6.87 -31.36
N ASP A 292 -25.13 -6.46 -31.64
CA ASP A 292 -25.99 -7.17 -32.59
C ASP A 292 -26.75 -6.10 -33.40
N GLY A 293 -26.12 -5.63 -34.47
CA GLY A 293 -26.78 -4.84 -35.49
C GLY A 293 -27.81 -5.69 -36.26
N ALA A 294 -29.10 -5.43 -36.02
CA ALA A 294 -30.16 -5.74 -36.98
C ALA A 294 -31.38 -4.81 -36.83
N SER A 295 -31.48 -3.92 -37.82
CA SER A 295 -32.68 -3.37 -38.48
C SER A 295 -33.72 -2.55 -37.68
N VAL A 296 -33.61 -1.23 -37.87
CA VAL A 296 -34.67 -0.28 -38.27
C VAL A 296 -36.11 -0.79 -38.24
N ALA A 297 -36.92 -0.22 -37.35
CA ALA A 297 -38.32 0.11 -37.62
C ALA A 297 -38.81 1.25 -36.70
N ALA A 298 -39.09 2.37 -37.35
CA ALA A 298 -40.18 3.33 -37.12
C ALA A 298 -40.42 3.88 -35.70
N HIS A 299 -40.10 5.17 -35.58
CA HIS A 299 -40.89 6.23 -34.96
C HIS A 299 -42.37 5.85 -34.70
N VAL A 300 -42.75 5.74 -33.42
CA VAL A 300 -44.11 6.06 -32.95
C VAL A 300 -43.98 6.81 -31.64
N GLU A 301 -44.22 8.11 -31.73
CA GLU A 301 -44.40 9.06 -30.65
C GLU A 301 -45.71 8.77 -29.90
N PRO A 302 -45.71 8.69 -28.55
CA PRO A 302 -46.91 8.88 -27.74
C PRO A 302 -46.90 10.28 -27.10
N PRO A 303 -48.06 10.95 -27.01
CA PRO A 303 -48.14 12.39 -26.81
C PRO A 303 -47.83 12.81 -25.36
N VAL A 304 -47.18 13.96 -25.27
CA VAL A 304 -46.92 14.73 -24.04
C VAL A 304 -48.24 14.99 -23.29
N ARG A 305 -48.30 14.58 -22.02
CA ARG A 305 -49.22 15.16 -21.04
C ARG A 305 -48.48 16.23 -20.22
N PRO A 306 -49.11 17.38 -19.94
CA PRO A 306 -48.46 18.49 -19.27
C PRO A 306 -48.19 18.17 -17.80
N VAL A 307 -46.94 18.38 -17.37
CA VAL A 307 -46.51 18.29 -15.98
C VAL A 307 -47.04 19.50 -15.22
N VAL A 308 -47.81 19.24 -14.17
CA VAL A 308 -48.12 20.21 -13.10
C VAL A 308 -46.88 20.33 -12.21
N PRO A 309 -46.39 21.54 -11.89
CA PRO A 309 -45.20 21.70 -11.07
C PRO A 309 -45.55 21.40 -9.60
N SER A 310 -44.79 20.51 -8.98
CA SER A 310 -44.83 20.30 -7.52
C SER A 310 -43.42 20.12 -6.98
N ARG A 311 -42.67 21.22 -6.95
CA ARG A 311 -41.76 21.55 -5.84
C ARG A 311 -41.26 22.99 -6.01
N PRO A 312 -41.28 23.83 -4.97
CA PRO A 312 -40.49 25.06 -5.01
C PRO A 312 -39.02 24.65 -5.12
N ALA A 313 -38.37 25.08 -6.19
CA ALA A 313 -36.92 25.06 -6.27
C ALA A 313 -36.39 25.86 -5.09
N ALA A 314 -35.55 25.22 -4.28
CA ALA A 314 -34.73 25.92 -3.31
C ALA A 314 -34.00 27.06 -4.01
N THR A 315 -34.10 28.23 -3.42
CA THR A 315 -33.45 29.47 -3.82
C THR A 315 -31.96 29.27 -4.09
N LEU A 316 -31.54 29.76 -5.25
CA LEU A 316 -30.19 30.14 -5.67
C LEU A 316 -29.12 30.07 -4.55
N SER A 317 -28.31 29.02 -4.52
CA SER A 317 -27.05 29.00 -3.77
C SER A 317 -25.98 29.75 -4.58
N GLY A 318 -25.36 30.77 -3.98
CA GLY A 318 -24.13 31.39 -4.49
C GLY A 318 -22.93 30.43 -4.42
N PRO A 319 -21.73 30.87 -4.87
CA PRO A 319 -20.52 30.07 -4.75
C PRO A 319 -20.25 29.72 -3.27
N ALA A 320 -19.80 28.49 -3.00
CA ALA A 320 -19.49 28.03 -1.65
C ALA A 320 -18.49 28.96 -0.96
N SER A 321 -18.78 29.24 0.30
CA SER A 321 -18.06 30.14 1.18
C SER A 321 -17.23 29.39 2.21
N ILE A 322 -16.33 30.09 2.91
CA ILE A 322 -15.55 29.55 4.05
C ILE A 322 -16.47 28.99 5.15
N SER A 323 -17.69 29.54 5.28
CA SER A 323 -18.71 29.03 6.20
C SER A 323 -19.24 27.64 5.78
N ASP A 324 -19.34 27.36 4.48
CA ASP A 324 -19.78 26.05 3.97
C ASP A 324 -18.70 24.98 4.22
N GLU A 325 -17.43 25.33 4.07
CA GLU A 325 -16.29 24.45 4.39
C GLU A 325 -16.24 24.10 5.88
N LEU A 326 -16.43 25.09 6.76
CA LEU A 326 -16.53 24.84 8.20
C LEU A 326 -17.72 23.94 8.55
N GLN A 327 -18.86 24.12 7.88
CA GLN A 327 -20.05 23.30 8.13
C GLN A 327 -19.84 21.84 7.71
N VAL A 328 -19.08 21.61 6.63
CA VAL A 328 -18.66 20.26 6.21
C VAL A 328 -17.69 19.63 7.23
N LEU A 329 -16.72 20.39 7.73
CA LEU A 329 -15.81 19.91 8.77
C LEU A 329 -16.57 19.58 10.06
N ALA A 330 -17.54 20.38 10.46
CA ALA A 330 -18.40 20.09 11.60
C ALA A 330 -19.24 18.82 11.40
N ALA A 331 -19.78 18.60 10.19
CA ALA A 331 -20.52 17.40 9.87
C ALA A 331 -19.65 16.13 9.87
N LEU A 332 -18.39 16.24 9.43
CA LEU A 332 -17.40 15.15 9.53
C LEU A 332 -17.00 14.87 10.98
N HIS A 333 -16.85 15.92 11.78
CA HIS A 333 -16.53 15.83 13.21
C HIS A 333 -17.62 15.10 14.01
N GLU A 334 -18.90 15.37 13.74
CA GLU A 334 -20.04 14.70 14.41
C GLU A 334 -20.03 13.17 14.24
N ILE A 335 -19.48 12.67 13.14
CA ILE A 335 -19.37 11.23 12.86
C ILE A 335 -17.98 10.66 13.17
N GLY A 336 -17.06 11.49 13.67
CA GLY A 336 -15.68 11.12 13.97
C GLY A 336 -14.80 10.85 12.75
N ALA A 337 -15.25 11.22 11.55
CA ALA A 337 -14.51 11.01 10.29
C ALA A 337 -13.34 11.99 10.08
N ASP A 338 -13.15 12.90 11.03
CA ASP A 338 -12.00 13.79 11.15
C ASP A 338 -10.84 13.15 11.95
N LEU A 339 -11.06 11.98 12.56
CA LEU A 339 -10.06 11.23 13.33
C LEU A 339 -9.65 9.96 12.57
N GLY A 340 -8.39 9.89 12.17
CA GLY A 340 -7.78 8.65 11.63
C GLY A 340 -8.11 8.31 10.17
N ASP A 341 -9.20 8.84 9.61
CA ASP A 341 -9.49 8.69 8.18
C ASP A 341 -8.72 9.73 7.34
N PRO A 342 -8.09 9.35 6.21
CA PRO A 342 -7.42 10.28 5.30
C PRO A 342 -8.46 11.05 4.46
N VAL A 343 -9.25 11.88 5.13
CA VAL A 343 -10.28 12.75 4.53
C VAL A 343 -9.73 14.16 4.37
N GLU A 344 -9.58 14.57 3.11
CA GLU A 344 -9.21 15.92 2.72
C GLU A 344 -10.48 16.71 2.35
N VAL A 345 -10.55 17.97 2.78
CA VAL A 345 -11.64 18.90 2.47
C VAL A 345 -10.99 20.10 1.82
N ASN A 346 -11.39 20.44 0.61
CA ASN A 346 -10.84 21.55 -0.16
C ASN A 346 -11.98 22.35 -0.81
N LEU A 347 -11.83 23.68 -0.83
CA LEU A 347 -12.72 24.57 -1.57
C LEU A 347 -12.21 24.75 -3.02
N THR A 348 -12.89 24.14 -3.99
CA THR A 348 -12.51 24.18 -5.41
C THR A 348 -13.69 24.65 -6.25
N ASP A 349 -13.49 25.69 -7.07
CA ASP A 349 -14.49 26.25 -8.00
C ASP A 349 -15.85 26.61 -7.35
N GLY A 350 -15.83 27.14 -6.13
CA GLY A 350 -17.05 27.49 -5.39
C GLY A 350 -17.88 26.28 -4.95
N ARG A 351 -17.25 25.12 -4.79
CA ARG A 351 -17.81 23.90 -4.17
C ARG A 351 -16.84 23.33 -3.15
N VAL A 352 -17.37 22.71 -2.10
CA VAL A 352 -16.57 21.99 -1.11
C VAL A 352 -16.39 20.55 -1.58
N VAL A 353 -15.17 20.18 -1.93
CA VAL A 353 -14.81 18.83 -2.37
C VAL A 353 -14.25 18.07 -1.18
N VAL A 354 -14.92 16.98 -0.80
CA VAL A 354 -14.45 16.06 0.25
C VAL A 354 -13.85 14.84 -0.42
N GLY A 355 -12.54 14.72 -0.37
CA GLY A 355 -11.77 13.64 -0.96
C GLY A 355 -11.13 12.75 0.10
N GLY A 356 -10.73 11.55 -0.28
CA GLY A 356 -9.96 10.69 0.60
C GLY A 356 -9.59 9.36 -0.05
N VAL A 357 -8.50 8.77 0.43
CA VAL A 357 -7.88 7.58 -0.16
C VAL A 357 -7.76 6.47 0.88
N GLY A 358 -8.42 5.33 0.67
CA GLY A 358 -8.29 4.17 1.56
C GLY A 358 -9.27 4.12 2.75
N ILE A 359 -10.37 4.87 2.70
CA ILE A 359 -11.40 4.88 3.77
C ILE A 359 -12.24 3.59 3.71
N PRO A 360 -12.47 2.89 4.85
CA PRO A 360 -13.29 1.67 4.90
C PRO A 360 -14.70 1.86 4.32
N PRO A 361 -15.31 0.83 3.69
CA PRO A 361 -16.63 0.95 3.04
C PRO A 361 -17.75 1.40 3.99
N GLU A 362 -17.74 0.95 5.24
CA GLU A 362 -18.73 1.32 6.25
C GLU A 362 -18.64 2.82 6.60
N HIS A 363 -17.42 3.33 6.82
CA HIS A 363 -17.18 4.75 7.04
C HIS A 363 -17.50 5.60 5.80
N ARG A 364 -17.19 5.13 4.58
CA ARG A 364 -17.59 5.81 3.34
C ARG A 364 -19.11 6.00 3.26
N GLN A 365 -19.88 4.97 3.63
CA GLN A 365 -21.34 5.05 3.62
C GLN A 365 -21.88 6.04 4.66
N GLN A 366 -21.25 6.11 5.84
CA GLN A 366 -21.60 7.10 6.87
C GLN A 366 -21.29 8.53 6.40
N ILE A 367 -20.13 8.75 5.78
CA ILE A 367 -19.74 10.07 5.25
C ILE A 367 -20.69 10.50 4.13
N HIS A 368 -21.00 9.63 3.17
CA HIS A 368 -22.00 9.92 2.12
C HIS A 368 -23.37 10.23 2.71
N GLY A 369 -23.85 9.43 3.67
CA GLY A 369 -25.14 9.64 4.31
C GLY A 369 -25.27 11.02 4.99
N ARG A 370 -24.16 11.58 5.51
CA ARG A 370 -24.15 12.89 6.17
C ARG A 370 -23.93 14.05 5.19
N LEU A 371 -23.01 13.91 4.24
CA LEU A 371 -22.58 15.00 3.36
C LEU A 371 -23.41 15.17 2.10
N ASP A 372 -24.06 14.12 1.59
CA ASP A 372 -24.88 14.20 0.36
C ASP A 372 -26.13 15.11 0.53
N ALA A 373 -26.53 15.39 1.78
CA ALA A 373 -27.64 16.27 2.12
C ALA A 373 -27.26 17.77 2.14
N MET A 374 -25.98 18.12 2.03
CA MET A 374 -25.50 19.50 2.14
C MET A 374 -25.42 20.20 0.78
N PRO A 375 -25.83 21.49 0.67
CA PRO A 375 -25.70 22.24 -0.58
C PRO A 375 -24.23 22.51 -0.91
N ASN A 376 -23.88 22.51 -2.20
CA ASN A 376 -22.54 22.82 -2.72
C ASN A 376 -21.40 21.86 -2.31
N VAL A 377 -21.71 20.66 -1.78
CA VAL A 377 -20.72 19.64 -1.39
C VAL A 377 -20.61 18.55 -2.46
N THR A 378 -19.41 18.06 -2.72
CA THR A 378 -19.19 16.90 -3.60
C THR A 378 -18.18 15.96 -2.95
N VAL A 379 -18.59 14.71 -2.71
CA VAL A 379 -17.75 13.69 -2.11
C VAL A 379 -17.09 12.87 -3.22
N GLN A 380 -15.76 12.83 -3.25
CA GLN A 380 -14.96 12.08 -4.23
C GLN A 380 -13.91 11.23 -3.52
N PHE A 381 -14.28 10.01 -3.16
CA PHE A 381 -13.28 9.04 -2.70
C PHE A 381 -12.57 8.42 -3.90
N SER A 382 -11.25 8.52 -3.89
CA SER A 382 -10.40 7.85 -4.88
C SER A 382 -9.87 6.58 -4.27
N GLU A 383 -10.00 5.45 -4.95
CA GLU A 383 -9.16 4.30 -4.61
C GLU A 383 -7.71 4.70 -4.87
N PRO A 384 -6.75 4.32 -4.00
CA PRO A 384 -5.35 4.56 -4.29
C PRO A 384 -5.05 3.96 -5.66
N SER A 385 -4.72 4.82 -6.63
CA SER A 385 -4.14 4.40 -7.88
C SER A 385 -2.97 3.48 -7.52
N ALA A 386 -2.99 2.23 -7.99
CA ALA A 386 -1.85 1.32 -7.87
C ALA A 386 -0.71 1.79 -8.80
N GLY A 387 -0.28 3.04 -8.62
CA GLY A 387 0.87 3.66 -9.22
C GLY A 387 1.89 3.84 -8.11
N ARG A 388 2.89 2.96 -8.10
CA ARG A 388 4.05 2.98 -7.21
C ARG A 388 3.73 2.60 -5.76
N SER A 389 3.60 1.30 -5.55
CA SER A 389 4.27 0.71 -4.39
C SER A 389 5.72 1.16 -4.45
N VAL A 390 6.09 2.15 -3.63
CA VAL A 390 7.43 2.18 -3.07
C VAL A 390 7.55 0.81 -2.44
N THR A 391 8.32 -0.07 -3.07
CA THR A 391 8.82 -1.26 -2.40
C THR A 391 9.48 -0.74 -1.14
N ALA A 392 8.79 -0.83 -0.01
CA ALA A 392 9.45 -1.16 1.23
C ALA A 392 10.10 -2.50 0.94
N GLU A 393 11.31 -2.41 0.39
CA GLU A 393 12.22 -3.53 0.28
C GLU A 393 12.31 -4.06 1.71
N ALA A 394 11.70 -5.23 1.93
CA ALA A 394 11.89 -5.97 3.15
C ALA A 394 13.39 -6.18 3.24
N ALA A 395 14.03 -5.36 4.08
CA ALA A 395 15.40 -5.56 4.45
C ALA A 395 15.52 -7.02 4.89
N PRO A 396 16.47 -7.80 4.34
CA PRO A 396 16.78 -9.07 4.95
C PRO A 396 17.12 -8.79 6.42
N ALA A 397 16.49 -9.51 7.34
CA ALA A 397 16.83 -9.48 8.75
C ALA A 397 18.28 -9.98 8.88
N ALA A 398 19.23 -9.06 8.78
CA ALA A 398 20.60 -9.28 9.17
C ALA A 398 20.65 -9.24 10.72
N PRO A 399 21.44 -10.11 11.36
CA PRO A 399 21.58 -10.08 12.81
C PRO A 399 22.16 -8.73 13.24
N ALA A 400 21.38 -7.97 14.00
CA ALA A 400 21.81 -6.73 14.63
C ALA A 400 22.86 -7.03 15.70
N ALA A 401 24.14 -6.99 15.30
CA ALA A 401 25.26 -7.03 16.22
C ALA A 401 25.87 -5.62 16.32
N GLY A 402 25.52 -4.88 17.38
CA GLY A 402 26.28 -3.68 17.75
C GLY A 402 25.63 -2.69 18.71
N ALA A 403 24.31 -2.46 18.63
CA ALA A 403 23.62 -1.45 19.47
C ALA A 403 22.38 -1.99 20.22
N THR A 404 21.99 -3.24 19.96
CA THR A 404 20.81 -3.92 20.51
C THR A 404 20.91 -4.19 22.02
N SER A 405 22.10 -4.10 22.61
CA SER A 405 22.34 -4.53 23.99
C SER A 405 21.74 -3.60 25.04
N THR A 406 21.57 -2.31 24.73
CA THR A 406 21.19 -1.30 25.74
C THR A 406 19.68 -1.02 25.79
N SER A 407 18.98 -1.02 24.64
CA SER A 407 17.51 -0.94 24.57
C SER A 407 16.86 -2.21 25.14
N ASN A 408 17.42 -3.38 24.83
CA ASN A 408 16.97 -4.65 25.38
C ASN A 408 17.13 -4.69 26.91
N GLY A 409 18.16 -4.03 27.46
CA GLY A 409 18.37 -3.93 28.91
C GLY A 409 17.35 -3.06 29.63
N LEU A 410 16.88 -1.96 29.00
CA LEU A 410 15.82 -1.13 29.55
C LEU A 410 14.46 -1.82 29.43
N GLN A 411 14.17 -2.44 28.29
CA GLN A 411 12.95 -3.21 28.06
C GLN A 411 12.81 -4.36 29.07
N ALA A 412 13.88 -5.13 29.30
CA ALA A 412 13.90 -6.18 30.31
C ALA A 412 13.64 -5.65 31.74
N ARG A 413 14.09 -4.43 32.06
CA ARG A 413 13.81 -3.78 33.35
C ARG A 413 12.35 -3.35 33.46
N VAL A 414 11.76 -2.83 32.39
CA VAL A 414 10.32 -2.49 32.33
C VAL A 414 9.48 -3.75 32.50
N GLU A 415 9.81 -4.82 31.78
CA GLU A 415 9.14 -6.13 31.88
C GLU A 415 9.20 -6.70 33.30
N GLN A 416 10.38 -6.64 33.93
CA GLN A 416 10.56 -7.08 35.31
C GLN A 416 9.71 -6.28 36.31
N GLN A 417 9.54 -4.97 36.09
CA GLN A 417 8.71 -4.12 36.93
C GLN A 417 7.21 -4.34 36.73
N LEU A 418 6.78 -4.68 35.51
CA LEU A 418 5.38 -4.97 35.18
C LEU A 418 4.93 -6.37 35.61
N GLY A 419 5.86 -7.23 36.04
CA GLY A 419 5.54 -8.58 36.52
C GLY A 419 5.62 -9.66 35.44
N GLY A 420 6.29 -9.40 34.32
CA GLY A 420 6.60 -10.38 33.28
C GLY A 420 6.09 -10.02 31.88
N GLN A 421 6.45 -10.85 30.89
CA GLN A 421 6.21 -10.61 29.47
C GLN A 421 4.74 -10.34 29.10
N ALA A 422 3.79 -11.11 29.65
CA ALA A 422 2.37 -10.97 29.30
C ALA A 422 1.78 -9.62 29.74
N GLU A 423 2.17 -9.13 30.92
CA GLU A 423 1.75 -7.81 31.41
C GLU A 423 2.45 -6.68 30.63
N PHE A 424 3.71 -6.89 30.23
CA PHE A 424 4.43 -5.97 29.34
C PHE A 424 3.74 -5.85 27.97
N GLU A 425 3.35 -6.95 27.34
CA GLU A 425 2.64 -6.93 26.04
C GLU A 425 1.29 -6.21 26.14
N ARG A 426 0.50 -6.51 27.19
CA ARG A 426 -0.79 -5.84 27.43
C ARG A 426 -0.62 -4.35 27.69
N PHE A 427 0.36 -3.97 28.50
CA PHE A 427 0.71 -2.59 28.76
C PHE A 427 1.16 -1.87 27.48
N SER A 428 2.01 -2.51 26.68
CA SER A 428 2.52 -1.96 25.41
C SER A 428 1.38 -1.68 24.44
N ALA A 429 0.47 -2.64 24.24
CA ALA A 429 -0.72 -2.46 23.40
C ALA A 429 -1.58 -1.29 23.91
N GLN A 430 -1.85 -1.22 25.21
CA GLN A 430 -2.65 -0.14 25.79
C GLN A 430 -2.00 1.24 25.64
N VAL A 431 -0.68 1.33 25.79
CA VAL A 431 0.06 2.59 25.62
C VAL A 431 0.09 3.01 24.15
N LEU A 432 0.27 2.08 23.22
CA LEU A 432 0.26 2.35 21.78
C LEU A 432 -1.12 2.81 21.29
N ASP A 433 -2.21 2.12 21.66
CA ASP A 433 -3.58 2.50 21.30
C ASP A 433 -3.91 3.92 21.78
N ARG A 434 -3.49 4.27 23.01
CA ARG A 434 -3.70 5.62 23.57
C ARG A 434 -2.85 6.66 22.85
N ASN A 435 -1.62 6.32 22.51
CA ASN A 435 -0.74 7.20 21.75
C ASN A 435 -1.30 7.48 20.35
N GLU A 436 -1.90 6.48 19.70
CA GLU A 436 -2.61 6.64 18.43
C GLU A 436 -3.83 7.57 18.56
N SER A 437 -4.68 7.38 19.58
CA SER A 437 -5.80 8.28 19.91
C SER A 437 -5.33 9.72 20.15
N LEU A 438 -4.24 9.89 20.90
CA LEU A 438 -3.61 11.18 21.17
C LEU A 438 -3.12 11.84 19.87
N MET A 439 -2.43 11.09 18.99
CA MET A 439 -1.98 11.58 17.69
C MET A 439 -3.14 12.01 16.79
N ALA A 440 -4.20 11.21 16.70
CA ALA A 440 -5.38 11.56 15.91
C ALA A 440 -5.98 12.90 16.34
N ARG A 441 -6.10 13.14 17.66
CA ARG A 441 -6.59 14.41 18.20
C ARG A 441 -5.63 15.57 17.94
N ALA A 442 -4.32 15.33 18.04
CA ALA A 442 -3.29 16.35 17.80
C ALA A 442 -3.30 16.82 16.34
N TYR A 443 -3.40 15.87 15.40
CA TYR A 443 -3.47 16.17 13.97
C TYR A 443 -4.77 16.84 13.58
N ALA A 444 -5.93 16.40 14.11
CA ALA A 444 -7.21 17.06 13.87
C ALA A 444 -7.20 18.53 14.33
N LEU A 445 -6.67 18.80 15.53
CA LEU A 445 -6.55 20.16 16.05
C LEU A 445 -5.61 21.03 15.21
N ARG A 446 -4.44 20.48 14.82
CA ARG A 446 -3.49 21.17 13.94
C ARG A 446 -4.11 21.47 12.58
N ARG A 447 -4.87 20.54 12.01
CA ARG A 447 -5.54 20.72 10.72
C ARG A 447 -6.56 21.86 10.78
N LEU A 448 -7.35 21.94 11.86
CA LEU A 448 -8.26 23.08 12.06
C LEU A 448 -7.49 24.41 12.13
N ALA A 449 -6.34 24.44 12.80
CA ALA A 449 -5.49 25.63 12.88
C ALA A 449 -4.87 26.03 11.52
N GLU A 450 -4.51 25.05 10.68
CA GLU A 450 -3.95 25.28 9.34
C GLU A 450 -5.02 25.75 8.34
N LEU A 451 -6.23 25.19 8.39
CA LEU A 451 -7.37 25.59 7.54
C LEU A 451 -7.94 26.96 7.94
N PHE A 452 -7.90 27.29 9.23
CA PHE A 452 -8.38 28.58 9.76
C PHE A 452 -7.28 29.33 10.54
N PRO A 453 -6.27 29.91 9.86
CA PRO A 453 -5.14 30.58 10.50
C PRO A 453 -5.55 31.76 11.39
N THR A 454 -6.71 32.37 11.12
CA THR A 454 -7.25 33.49 11.89
C THR A 454 -8.76 33.39 11.93
N ASP A 455 -9.35 33.52 13.12
CA ASP A 455 -10.80 33.46 13.34
C ASP A 455 -11.43 34.86 13.53
N ALA A 456 -10.62 35.92 13.50
CA ALA A 456 -11.02 37.31 13.74
C ALA A 456 -12.01 37.85 12.70
N ASP A 457 -11.86 37.47 11.43
CA ASP A 457 -12.68 37.94 10.32
C ASP A 457 -13.90 37.05 10.04
N MET A 458 -14.06 35.95 10.80
CA MET A 458 -15.18 35.01 10.65
C MET A 458 -16.46 35.55 11.33
N ALA A 459 -17.61 35.15 10.81
CA ALA A 459 -18.89 35.38 11.46
C ALA A 459 -18.90 34.76 12.88
N VAL A 460 -19.57 35.41 13.83
CA VAL A 460 -19.58 34.99 15.25
C VAL A 460 -19.99 33.53 15.42
N LYS A 461 -21.04 33.11 14.72
CA LYS A 461 -21.55 31.74 14.76
C LYS A 461 -20.52 30.70 14.25
N ASP A 462 -19.82 31.03 13.17
CA ASP A 462 -18.81 30.13 12.58
C ASP A 462 -17.59 30.05 13.50
N ARG A 463 -17.19 31.18 14.11
CA ARG A 463 -16.14 31.20 15.13
C ARG A 463 -16.49 30.32 16.33
N GLU A 464 -17.73 30.36 16.80
CA GLU A 464 -18.20 29.51 17.90
C GLU A 464 -18.11 28.02 17.56
N VAL A 465 -18.52 27.63 16.35
CA VAL A 465 -18.44 26.23 15.87
C VAL A 465 -16.98 25.78 15.78
N LEU A 466 -16.11 26.57 15.15
CA LEU A 466 -14.68 26.27 15.04
C LEU A 466 -14.03 26.08 16.42
N ARG A 467 -14.27 27.02 17.34
CA ARG A 467 -13.72 26.97 18.70
C ARG A 467 -14.29 25.82 19.51
N ALA A 468 -15.55 25.42 19.29
CA ALA A 468 -16.15 24.27 19.93
C ALA A 468 -15.43 22.98 19.53
N MET A 469 -15.25 22.74 18.21
CA MET A 469 -14.52 21.57 17.71
C MET A 469 -13.07 21.55 18.22
N ALA A 470 -12.36 22.67 18.12
CA ALA A 470 -10.99 22.77 18.59
C ALA A 470 -10.88 22.49 20.10
N ARG A 471 -11.83 22.98 20.91
CA ARG A 471 -11.88 22.72 22.35
C ARG A 471 -12.17 21.25 22.66
N GLU A 472 -13.03 20.60 21.89
CA GLU A 472 -13.32 19.18 22.04
C GLU A 472 -12.09 18.32 21.76
N HIS A 473 -11.35 18.58 20.68
CA HIS A 473 -10.08 17.89 20.41
C HIS A 473 -9.04 18.13 21.51
N ALA A 474 -8.85 19.38 21.92
CA ALA A 474 -7.89 19.72 22.97
C ALA A 474 -8.25 19.07 24.31
N ALA A 475 -9.54 19.02 24.68
CA ALA A 475 -10.00 18.36 25.91
C ALA A 475 -9.85 16.84 25.86
N ALA A 476 -10.17 16.22 24.72
CA ALA A 476 -9.95 14.79 24.52
C ALA A 476 -8.46 14.44 24.60
N LEU A 477 -7.60 15.26 23.97
CA LEU A 477 -6.14 15.10 24.04
C LEU A 477 -5.63 15.24 25.48
N ALA A 478 -6.13 16.23 26.24
CA ALA A 478 -5.80 16.41 27.67
C ALA A 478 -6.12 15.14 28.49
N SER A 479 -7.25 14.51 28.20
CA SER A 479 -7.68 13.27 28.86
C SER A 479 -6.77 12.08 28.52
N GLU A 480 -6.37 11.94 27.25
CA GLU A 480 -5.44 10.88 26.82
C GLU A 480 -4.06 11.05 27.45
N VAL A 481 -3.49 12.27 27.39
CA VAL A 481 -2.20 12.60 28.03
C VAL A 481 -2.25 12.33 29.53
N SER A 482 -3.31 12.76 30.21
CA SER A 482 -3.48 12.51 31.65
C SER A 482 -3.55 11.02 31.97
N THR A 483 -4.07 10.21 31.06
CA THR A 483 -4.15 8.76 31.25
C THR A 483 -2.81 8.08 30.96
N LEU A 484 -2.11 8.50 29.91
CA LEU A 484 -0.74 8.07 29.62
C LEU A 484 0.20 8.42 30.78
N ASP A 485 0.10 9.62 31.34
CA ASP A 485 0.89 10.05 32.49
C ASP A 485 0.63 9.15 33.71
N ARG A 486 -0.63 8.86 34.04
CA ARG A 486 -0.97 7.92 35.13
C ARG A 486 -0.39 6.51 34.92
N SER A 487 -0.32 6.05 33.68
CA SER A 487 0.23 4.72 33.34
C SER A 487 1.75 4.69 33.32
N LEU A 488 2.40 5.73 32.77
CA LEU A 488 3.84 5.75 32.54
C LEU A 488 4.63 6.31 33.72
N ASN A 489 4.13 7.35 34.39
CA ASN A 489 4.87 8.06 35.44
C ASN A 489 5.39 7.14 36.56
N PRO A 490 4.61 6.19 37.12
CA PRO A 490 5.13 5.28 38.14
C PRO A 490 6.31 4.43 37.67
N LEU A 491 6.31 4.01 36.40
CA LEU A 491 7.38 3.22 35.78
C LEU A 491 8.59 4.10 35.44
N LEU A 492 8.39 5.33 34.98
CA LEU A 492 9.49 6.22 34.63
C LEU A 492 10.27 6.66 35.88
N VAL A 493 9.55 6.97 36.97
CA VAL A 493 10.17 7.35 38.25
C VAL A 493 10.92 6.18 38.87
N SER A 494 10.37 4.97 38.86
CA SER A 494 11.06 3.78 39.38
C SER A 494 12.32 3.43 38.56
N LEU A 495 12.38 3.82 37.28
CA LEU A 495 13.54 3.65 36.41
C LEU A 495 14.60 4.76 36.59
N GLY A 496 14.34 5.76 37.45
CA GLY A 496 15.24 6.86 37.77
C GLY A 496 15.02 8.14 36.96
N GLY A 497 13.84 8.28 36.32
CA GLY A 497 13.46 9.49 35.60
C GLY A 497 13.28 10.69 36.54
N LEU A 498 13.77 11.85 36.11
CA LEU A 498 13.56 13.12 36.78
C LEU A 498 12.78 14.06 35.87
N ALA A 499 11.63 14.53 36.33
CA ALA A 499 10.85 15.53 35.62
C ALA A 499 11.52 16.90 35.73
N VAL A 500 11.73 17.55 34.59
CA VAL A 500 12.11 18.96 34.51
C VAL A 500 10.88 19.75 34.09
N SER A 501 10.66 20.93 34.69
CA SER A 501 9.54 21.79 34.28
C SER A 501 9.71 22.21 32.82
N PRO A 502 8.66 22.09 31.99
CA PRO A 502 8.73 22.50 30.60
C PRO A 502 8.93 24.02 30.50
N PRO A 503 9.53 24.52 29.41
CA PRO A 503 9.63 25.95 29.14
C PRO A 503 8.23 26.57 29.00
N ALA A 504 8.12 27.86 29.31
CA ALA A 504 6.86 28.58 29.14
C ALA A 504 6.49 28.69 27.66
N VAL A 505 5.27 28.29 27.32
CA VAL A 505 4.70 28.41 25.98
C VAL A 505 4.45 29.90 25.69
N THR A 506 4.84 30.36 24.50
CA THR A 506 4.62 31.75 24.07
C THR A 506 3.77 31.77 22.81
N GLY A 507 2.68 32.54 22.83
CA GLY A 507 1.75 32.65 21.71
C GLY A 507 0.58 33.57 22.04
N THR A 508 -0.04 34.14 21.02
CA THR A 508 -1.14 35.11 21.15
C THR A 508 -2.50 34.53 20.76
N SER A 509 -2.56 33.27 20.32
CA SER A 509 -3.79 32.58 19.95
C SER A 509 -3.60 31.06 20.02
N TRP A 510 -4.69 30.31 19.88
CA TRP A 510 -4.68 28.84 19.96
C TRP A 510 -4.09 28.17 18.70
N GLN A 511 -4.08 28.82 17.53
CA GLN A 511 -3.62 28.22 16.27
C GLN A 511 -2.10 27.90 16.28
N PRO A 512 -1.19 28.83 16.65
CA PRO A 512 0.23 28.49 16.80
C PRO A 512 0.45 27.45 17.90
N ALA A 513 -0.32 27.51 18.98
CA ALA A 513 -0.25 26.56 20.08
C ALA A 513 -0.62 25.13 19.64
N ALA A 514 -1.60 24.96 18.75
CA ALA A 514 -1.94 23.67 18.16
C ALA A 514 -0.77 23.07 17.35
N GLY A 515 0.01 23.91 16.66
CA GLY A 515 1.21 23.49 15.94
C GLY A 515 2.38 23.08 16.84
N GLU A 516 2.59 23.77 17.96
CA GLU A 516 3.55 23.37 19.01
C GLU A 516 3.12 22.05 19.65
N LEU A 517 1.85 21.95 20.04
CA LEU A 517 1.28 20.76 20.66
C LEU A 517 1.44 19.51 19.78
N ALA A 518 1.17 19.61 18.48
CA ALA A 518 1.37 18.49 17.56
C ALA A 518 2.84 18.05 17.47
N ARG A 519 3.79 18.98 17.54
CA ARG A 519 5.23 18.67 17.56
C ARG A 519 5.66 18.01 18.88
N ALA A 520 5.21 18.55 20.01
CA ALA A 520 5.47 17.95 21.32
C ALA A 520 4.88 16.53 21.40
N SER A 521 3.68 16.33 20.86
CA SER A 521 2.99 15.04 20.86
C SER A 521 3.71 14.00 19.99
N HIS A 522 4.18 14.38 18.79
CA HIS A 522 5.01 13.50 17.96
C HIS A 522 6.36 13.14 18.63
N ARG A 523 6.96 14.08 19.37
CA ARG A 523 8.17 13.79 20.16
C ARG A 523 7.89 12.74 21.25
N LEU A 524 6.74 12.83 21.92
CA LEU A 524 6.30 11.84 22.89
C LEU A 524 6.11 10.46 22.24
N GLU A 525 5.44 10.39 21.09
CA GLU A 525 5.24 9.15 20.32
C GLU A 525 6.56 8.43 20.03
N VAL A 526 7.55 9.14 19.48
CA VAL A 526 8.86 8.56 19.17
C VAL A 526 9.54 8.00 20.42
N LEU A 527 9.48 8.71 21.54
CA LEU A 527 10.09 8.26 22.79
C LEU A 527 9.37 7.03 23.37
N VAL A 528 8.03 6.97 23.25
CA VAL A 528 7.23 5.80 23.62
C VAL A 528 7.59 4.60 22.75
N SER A 529 7.72 4.76 21.42
CA SER A 529 8.13 3.68 20.51
C SER A 529 9.53 3.14 20.83
N VAL A 530 10.45 4.01 21.26
CA VAL A 530 11.80 3.60 21.72
C VAL A 530 11.72 2.85 23.05
N LEU A 531 10.90 3.31 24.00
CA LEU A 531 10.71 2.64 25.30
C LEU A 531 10.17 1.22 25.13
N LEU A 532 9.22 1.03 24.21
CA LEU A 532 8.57 -0.25 23.94
C LEU A 532 9.36 -1.16 22.99
N GLY A 533 10.50 -0.69 22.45
CA GLY A 533 11.35 -1.48 21.55
C GLY A 533 10.81 -1.63 20.13
N VAL A 534 9.83 -0.82 19.73
CA VAL A 534 9.26 -0.81 18.37
C VAL A 534 10.24 -0.18 17.38
N THR A 535 10.99 0.84 17.80
CA THR A 535 12.00 1.53 16.99
C THR A 535 13.36 1.49 17.67
N PRO A 536 14.47 1.25 16.93
CA PRO A 536 15.81 1.32 17.49
C PRO A 536 16.11 2.75 17.94
N GLY A 537 16.31 2.94 19.24
CA GLY A 537 16.63 4.23 19.83
C GLY A 537 18.14 4.49 19.87
N ASN A 538 18.56 5.68 19.43
CA ASN A 538 19.93 6.18 19.63
C ASN A 538 20.10 6.93 20.97
N THR A 539 19.02 7.09 21.74
CA THR A 539 19.05 7.78 23.04
C THR A 539 19.75 6.90 24.08
N PRO A 540 20.73 7.42 24.84
CA PRO A 540 21.34 6.67 25.93
C PRO A 540 20.24 6.19 26.90
N ALA A 541 20.17 4.87 27.16
CA ALA A 541 19.10 4.24 27.94
C ALA A 541 18.87 4.87 29.34
N GLY A 542 19.89 5.54 29.90
CA GLY A 542 19.79 6.25 31.18
C GLY A 542 19.06 7.59 31.13
N ARG A 543 18.91 8.23 29.95
CA ARG A 543 18.19 9.51 29.81
C ARG A 543 16.74 9.34 29.36
N LEU A 544 16.42 8.22 28.70
CA LEU A 544 15.08 7.97 28.15
C LEU A 544 13.93 8.17 29.16
N PRO A 545 14.01 7.68 30.42
CA PRO A 545 12.91 7.91 31.37
C PRO A 545 12.69 9.38 31.71
N SER A 546 13.77 10.18 31.78
CA SER A 546 13.68 11.61 32.05
C SER A 546 13.19 12.38 30.82
N ASP A 547 13.66 12.02 29.63
CA ASP A 547 13.22 12.61 28.36
C ASP A 547 11.73 12.36 28.12
N LEU A 548 11.21 11.19 28.50
CA LEU A 548 9.80 10.84 28.36
C LEU A 548 8.91 11.56 29.39
N LEU A 549 9.38 11.73 30.63
CA LEU A 549 8.73 12.59 31.63
C LEU A 549 8.69 14.06 31.18
N GLN A 550 9.78 14.56 30.58
CA GLN A 550 9.82 15.90 30.02
C GLN A 550 8.83 16.05 28.87
N ALA A 551 8.79 15.11 27.92
CA ALA A 551 7.87 15.16 26.79
C ALA A 551 6.39 15.10 27.25
N LEU A 552 6.05 14.27 28.24
CA LEU A 552 4.71 14.26 28.85
C LEU A 552 4.36 15.62 29.47
N GLY A 553 5.31 16.25 30.16
CA GLY A 553 5.15 17.58 30.74
C GLY A 553 4.96 18.68 29.68
N GLU A 554 5.74 18.65 28.60
CA GLU A 554 5.64 19.57 27.46
C GLU A 554 4.25 19.47 26.81
N VAL A 555 3.80 18.26 26.46
CA VAL A 555 2.48 18.05 25.84
C VAL A 555 1.37 18.56 26.77
N ARG A 556 1.44 18.27 28.08
CA ARG A 556 0.44 18.75 29.04
C ARG A 556 0.39 20.28 29.10
N ALA A 557 1.54 20.94 29.17
CA ALA A 557 1.61 22.39 29.20
C ALA A 557 1.05 23.02 27.92
N ASP A 558 1.37 22.46 26.76
CA ASP A 558 0.88 22.91 25.46
C ASP A 558 -0.64 22.75 25.32
N VAL A 559 -1.20 21.64 25.82
CA VAL A 559 -2.66 21.42 25.85
C VAL A 559 -3.37 22.41 26.76
N ASP A 560 -2.88 22.60 27.98
CA ASP A 560 -3.47 23.53 28.95
C ASP A 560 -3.43 24.97 28.38
N TRP A 561 -2.35 25.32 27.68
CA TRP A 561 -2.23 26.59 26.96
C TRP A 561 -3.24 26.73 25.82
N CYS A 562 -3.42 25.69 24.98
CA CYS A 562 -4.43 25.68 23.93
C CYS A 562 -5.85 25.86 24.50
N LEU A 563 -6.18 25.11 25.56
CA LEU A 563 -7.48 25.18 26.22
C LEU A 563 -7.76 26.56 26.83
N HIS A 564 -6.74 27.19 27.42
CA HIS A 564 -6.84 28.54 27.95
C HIS A 564 -7.24 29.55 26.88
N TRP A 565 -6.58 29.52 25.71
CA TRP A 565 -6.91 30.42 24.60
C TRP A 565 -8.26 30.11 23.94
N LEU A 566 -8.65 28.84 23.87
CA LEU A 566 -9.96 28.44 23.35
C LEU A 566 -11.11 28.83 24.28
N ALA A 567 -10.83 29.14 25.56
CA ALA A 567 -11.82 29.59 26.53
C ALA A 567 -12.01 31.12 26.55
N GLN A 568 -11.06 31.89 25.98
CA GLN A 568 -11.16 33.34 25.77
C GLN A 568 -11.97 33.67 24.51
#